data_AF-A0A3D2EHA6-F1
#
_entry.id   AF-A0A3D2EHA6-F1
#
_cell.length_a   1.000
_cell.length_b   1.000
_cell.length_c   1.000
_cell.angle_alpha   90.00
_cell.angle_beta   90.00
_cell.angle_gamma   90.00
#
_symmetry.space_group_name_H-M   'P 1'
#
loop_
_entity.id
_entity.type
_entity.pdbx_description
1 polymer ?
#
loop_
_entity_poly.entity_id
_entity_poly.type
_entity_poly.pdbx_seq_one_letter_code
_entity_poly.pdbx_strand_id
1 'polypeptide(L)'
;MYHVSTLTILAIIFTMFVSIGGPVFLCFLVVKKFHAKLYPAVIGAAAFVFFVLVLESLMHRAVLGVTGDVITGNIWLYGLYGGLAAGLFEETGRYLAMRLYMKKSLTKENSLMYGVGHGGIEAVMIVGMSYISNLMVALMINLKGLDSLLAGLDAATATATTEQLSALWTIPSYQFFFAGVERISAMMLQIALSYLVYRAVKEKQMKFYGIAVGVHFAVDAITVILSGYLGSSFAGLLALEGVLLALVILICMKVSMLYRAEPETVQADRRATAPVAAEREKQAAAVKKNTGIAQAANAVKRMSGEIENAEAAEITGESEMSKETETATENETKDGE
;
A
#
# COMPACT_ATOMS: atom_id res chain seq x y z
N MET A 1 -30.44 -19.02 -12.27
CA MET A 1 -30.28 -18.00 -11.21
C MET A 1 -28.84 -18.08 -10.75
N TYR A 2 -28.09 -16.99 -10.88
CA TYR A 2 -26.67 -16.97 -10.52
C TYR A 2 -26.51 -17.04 -9.01
N HIS A 3 -25.52 -17.79 -8.53
CA HIS A 3 -25.28 -17.97 -7.11
C HIS A 3 -23.79 -18.19 -6.85
N VAL A 4 -23.22 -17.38 -5.97
CA VAL A 4 -21.84 -17.51 -5.51
C VAL A 4 -21.82 -18.39 -4.27
N SER A 5 -21.04 -19.47 -4.32
CA SER A 5 -20.96 -20.40 -3.18
C SER A 5 -20.41 -19.73 -1.92
N THR A 6 -20.87 -20.18 -0.75
CA THR A 6 -20.33 -19.72 0.55
C THR A 6 -18.82 -19.92 0.64
N LEU A 7 -18.29 -21.01 0.07
CA LEU A 7 -16.86 -21.29 0.07
C LEU A 7 -16.08 -20.26 -0.76
N THR A 8 -16.62 -19.82 -1.91
CA THR A 8 -16.03 -18.74 -2.71
C THR A 8 -16.03 -17.43 -1.94
N ILE A 9 -17.12 -17.09 -1.25
CA ILE A 9 -17.19 -15.88 -0.41
C ILE A 9 -16.14 -15.93 0.71
N LEU A 10 -15.99 -17.07 1.39
CA LEU A 10 -14.96 -17.25 2.43
C LEU A 10 -13.54 -17.12 1.86
N ALA A 11 -13.29 -17.68 0.66
CA ALA A 11 -12.01 -17.55 -0.04
C ALA A 11 -11.69 -16.10 -0.39
N ILE A 12 -12.69 -15.35 -0.89
CA ILE A 12 -12.56 -13.92 -1.19
C ILE A 12 -12.23 -13.14 0.08
N ILE A 13 -12.98 -13.38 1.17
CA ILE A 13 -12.75 -12.71 2.46
C ILE A 13 -11.34 -13.00 2.98
N PHE A 14 -10.90 -14.27 2.96
CA PHE A 14 -9.55 -14.65 3.36
C PHE A 14 -8.48 -13.88 2.57
N THR A 15 -8.54 -13.92 1.24
CA THR A 15 -7.55 -13.28 0.37
C THR A 15 -7.58 -11.76 0.50
N MET A 16 -8.75 -11.15 0.70
CA MET A 16 -8.90 -9.73 1.01
C MET A 16 -8.18 -9.35 2.30
N PHE A 17 -8.37 -10.12 3.39
CA PHE A 17 -7.69 -9.87 4.66
C PHE A 17 -6.19 -10.07 4.57
N VAL A 18 -5.72 -11.08 3.83
CA VAL A 18 -4.29 -11.26 3.59
C VAL A 18 -3.70 -10.07 2.82
N SER A 19 -4.37 -9.62 1.77
CA SER A 19 -3.85 -8.60 0.86
C SER A 19 -3.92 -7.18 1.44
N ILE A 20 -4.91 -6.88 2.30
CA ILE A 20 -5.12 -5.55 2.88
C ILE A 20 -4.75 -5.52 4.36
N GLY A 21 -5.21 -6.49 5.13
CA GLY A 21 -4.91 -6.60 6.56
C GLY A 21 -3.49 -7.08 6.84
N GLY A 22 -2.94 -7.97 5.99
CA GLY A 22 -1.58 -8.49 6.12
C GLY A 22 -0.50 -7.40 6.18
N PRO A 23 -0.48 -6.42 5.25
CA PRO A 23 0.45 -5.30 5.29
C PRO A 23 0.34 -4.45 6.57
N VAL A 24 -0.88 -4.15 7.01
CA VAL A 24 -1.14 -3.38 8.24
C VAL A 24 -0.61 -4.13 9.47
N PHE A 25 -0.89 -5.44 9.53
CA PHE A 25 -0.39 -6.32 10.58
C PHE A 25 1.14 -6.40 10.59
N LEU A 26 1.77 -6.55 9.42
CA LEU A 26 3.23 -6.57 9.29
C LEU A 26 3.86 -5.25 9.71
N CYS A 27 3.29 -4.10 9.34
CA CYS A 27 3.73 -2.78 9.82
C CYS A 27 3.71 -2.74 11.35
N PHE A 28 2.60 -3.14 11.98
CA PHE A 28 2.50 -3.19 13.43
C PHE A 28 3.55 -4.12 14.06
N LEU A 29 3.74 -5.33 13.51
CA LEU A 29 4.73 -6.28 13.99
C LEU A 29 6.16 -5.75 13.89
N VAL A 30 6.53 -5.14 12.77
CA VAL A 30 7.89 -4.65 12.55
C VAL A 30 8.19 -3.43 13.43
N VAL A 31 7.22 -2.53 13.63
CA VAL A 31 7.34 -1.44 14.63
C VAL A 31 7.53 -2.02 16.03
N LYS A 32 6.68 -2.97 16.44
CA LYS A 32 6.69 -3.52 17.80
C LYS A 32 7.94 -4.34 18.11
N LYS A 33 8.41 -5.15 17.15
CA LYS A 33 9.51 -6.11 17.35
C LYS A 33 10.89 -5.52 17.06
N PHE A 34 10.99 -4.65 16.07
CA PHE A 34 12.28 -4.14 15.58
C PHE A 34 12.44 -2.63 15.78
N HIS A 35 11.44 -1.94 16.35
CA HIS A 35 11.45 -0.49 16.55
C HIS A 35 11.75 0.29 15.26
N ALA A 36 11.34 -0.26 14.11
CA ALA A 36 11.47 0.44 12.84
C ALA A 36 10.54 1.65 12.79
N LYS A 37 10.95 2.68 12.06
CA LYS A 37 10.09 3.83 11.76
C LYS A 37 9.04 3.39 10.75
N LEU A 38 7.86 4.00 10.75
CA LEU A 38 6.78 3.63 9.82
C LEU A 38 6.97 4.22 8.40
N TYR A 39 7.57 5.40 8.29
CA TYR A 39 7.69 6.09 7.00
C TYR A 39 8.46 5.35 5.89
N PRO A 40 9.45 4.45 6.16
CA PRO A 40 10.03 3.60 5.12
C PRO A 40 8.98 2.75 4.39
N ALA A 41 7.90 2.33 5.06
CA ALA A 41 6.81 1.61 4.38
C ALA A 41 6.13 2.52 3.35
N VAL A 42 5.92 3.79 3.67
CA VAL A 42 5.34 4.77 2.73
C VAL A 42 6.28 5.00 1.54
N ILE A 43 7.59 5.07 1.78
CA ILE A 43 8.58 5.19 0.69
C ILE A 43 8.57 3.94 -0.19
N GLY A 44 8.52 2.74 0.42
CA GLY A 44 8.42 1.48 -0.31
C GLY A 44 7.16 1.41 -1.17
N ALA A 45 6.02 1.83 -0.61
CA ALA A 45 4.78 1.88 -1.34
C ALA A 45 4.84 2.86 -2.53
N ALA A 46 5.36 4.08 -2.31
CA ALA A 46 5.50 5.08 -3.36
C ALA A 46 6.47 4.63 -4.47
N ALA A 47 7.55 3.94 -4.10
CA ALA A 47 8.52 3.41 -5.06
C ALA A 47 7.90 2.31 -5.94
N PHE A 48 7.15 1.36 -5.37
CA PHE A 48 6.41 0.38 -6.16
C PHE A 48 5.46 1.06 -7.15
N VAL A 49 4.61 1.97 -6.66
CA VAL A 49 3.63 2.67 -7.52
C VAL A 49 4.31 3.38 -8.69
N PHE A 50 5.41 4.09 -8.44
CA PHE A 50 6.09 4.83 -9.50
C PHE A 50 6.90 3.92 -10.44
N PHE A 51 7.72 3.01 -9.92
CA PHE A 51 8.62 2.21 -10.76
C PHE A 51 7.90 1.09 -11.49
N VAL A 52 6.92 0.45 -10.87
CA VAL A 52 6.17 -0.68 -11.46
C VAL A 52 4.97 -0.17 -12.23
N LEU A 53 4.02 0.48 -11.53
CA LEU A 53 2.74 0.82 -12.17
C LEU A 53 2.86 1.93 -13.22
N VAL A 54 3.91 2.75 -13.17
CA VAL A 54 4.18 3.77 -14.19
C VAL A 54 5.32 3.34 -15.12
N LEU A 55 6.56 3.27 -14.65
CA LEU A 55 7.71 3.13 -15.55
C LEU A 55 7.77 1.76 -16.24
N GLU A 56 7.60 0.66 -15.49
CA GLU A 56 7.60 -0.69 -16.05
C GLU A 56 6.39 -0.88 -16.99
N SER A 57 5.20 -0.40 -16.59
CA SER A 57 3.99 -0.41 -17.44
C SER A 57 4.20 0.33 -18.78
N LEU A 58 4.87 1.49 -18.76
CA LEU A 58 5.24 2.21 -19.99
C LEU A 58 6.20 1.40 -20.86
N MET A 59 7.18 0.74 -20.25
CA MET A 59 8.09 -0.16 -20.97
C MET A 59 7.31 -1.33 -21.59
N HIS A 60 6.42 -2.00 -20.84
CA HIS A 60 5.58 -3.08 -21.37
C HIS A 60 4.76 -2.62 -22.57
N ARG A 61 4.14 -1.43 -22.49
CA ARG A 61 3.37 -0.89 -23.61
C ARG A 61 4.23 -0.64 -24.84
N ALA A 62 5.44 -0.13 -24.67
CA ALA A 62 6.35 0.13 -25.78
C ALA A 62 6.88 -1.18 -26.42
N VAL A 63 7.36 -2.11 -25.60
CA VAL A 63 7.97 -3.37 -26.07
C VAL A 63 6.91 -4.31 -26.61
N LEU A 64 5.88 -4.63 -25.83
CA LEU A 64 4.82 -5.56 -26.24
C LEU A 64 3.94 -4.97 -27.36
N GLY A 65 3.90 -3.65 -27.53
CA GLY A 65 3.22 -3.03 -28.66
C GLY A 65 3.87 -3.36 -30.02
N VAL A 66 5.16 -3.71 -30.04
CA VAL A 66 5.91 -4.03 -31.27
C VAL A 66 6.22 -5.53 -31.38
N THR A 67 6.57 -6.16 -30.26
CA THR A 67 7.02 -7.56 -30.21
C THR A 67 6.07 -8.46 -29.43
N GLY A 68 4.83 -8.03 -29.21
CA GLY A 68 3.84 -8.69 -28.37
C GLY A 68 3.65 -10.16 -28.73
N ASP A 69 3.25 -10.44 -29.97
CA ASP A 69 2.96 -11.81 -30.43
C ASP A 69 4.14 -12.78 -30.26
N VAL A 70 5.36 -12.29 -30.46
CA VAL A 70 6.58 -13.11 -30.30
C VAL A 70 6.84 -13.41 -28.83
N ILE A 71 6.72 -12.40 -27.96
CA ILE A 71 7.01 -12.53 -26.53
C ILE A 71 5.90 -13.34 -25.84
N THR A 72 4.63 -12.99 -26.04
CA THR A 72 3.49 -13.66 -25.38
C THR A 72 3.18 -15.02 -25.99
N GLY A 73 3.51 -15.24 -27.27
CA GLY A 73 3.34 -16.52 -27.95
C GLY A 73 4.30 -17.62 -27.48
N ASN A 74 5.33 -17.30 -26.70
CA ASN A 74 6.25 -18.28 -26.12
C ASN A 74 6.40 -18.04 -24.61
N ILE A 75 5.93 -19.00 -23.82
CA ILE A 75 5.95 -18.91 -22.36
C ILE A 75 7.33 -18.66 -21.76
N TRP A 76 8.40 -19.17 -22.39
CA TRP A 76 9.77 -18.91 -21.95
C TRP A 76 10.17 -17.47 -22.20
N LEU A 77 9.85 -16.93 -23.39
CA LEU A 77 10.12 -15.53 -23.69
C LEU A 77 9.30 -14.62 -22.77
N TYR A 78 8.02 -14.91 -22.58
CA TYR A 78 7.14 -14.16 -21.70
C TYR A 78 7.64 -14.16 -20.25
N GLY A 79 7.96 -15.33 -19.69
CA GLY A 79 8.45 -15.46 -18.33
C GLY A 79 9.82 -14.82 -18.12
N LEU A 80 10.77 -15.02 -19.03
CA LEU A 80 12.10 -14.44 -18.92
C LEU A 80 12.08 -12.91 -19.09
N TYR A 81 11.30 -12.40 -20.05
CA TYR A 81 11.12 -10.97 -20.25
C TYR A 81 10.42 -10.32 -19.05
N GLY A 82 9.28 -10.88 -18.63
CA GLY A 82 8.48 -10.36 -17.53
C GLY A 82 9.26 -10.35 -16.22
N GLY A 83 9.90 -11.46 -15.86
CA GLY A 83 10.71 -11.52 -14.65
C GLY A 83 11.90 -10.57 -14.68
N LEU A 84 12.54 -10.36 -15.84
CA LEU A 84 13.70 -9.49 -15.93
C LEU A 84 13.28 -8.02 -15.83
N ALA A 85 12.15 -7.68 -16.45
CA ALA A 85 11.51 -6.38 -16.31
C ALA A 85 11.20 -6.08 -14.83
N ALA A 86 10.42 -6.94 -14.18
CA ALA A 86 10.07 -6.79 -12.77
C ALA A 86 11.32 -6.66 -11.89
N GLY A 87 12.27 -7.60 -12.01
CA GLY A 87 13.51 -7.57 -11.26
C GLY A 87 14.36 -6.31 -11.48
N LEU A 88 14.39 -5.74 -12.69
CA LEU A 88 15.12 -4.50 -12.94
C LEU A 88 14.37 -3.28 -12.40
N PHE A 89 13.08 -3.11 -12.69
CA PHE A 89 12.33 -1.92 -12.29
C PHE A 89 12.13 -1.87 -10.77
N GLU A 90 11.74 -2.98 -10.16
CA GLU A 90 11.49 -3.05 -8.72
C GLU A 90 12.76 -2.84 -7.90
N GLU A 91 13.83 -3.56 -8.23
CA GLU A 91 15.08 -3.45 -7.47
C GLU A 91 15.80 -2.13 -7.74
N THR A 92 15.73 -1.58 -8.96
CA THR A 92 16.27 -0.24 -9.25
C THR A 92 15.50 0.82 -8.47
N GLY A 93 14.17 0.76 -8.48
CA GLY A 93 13.31 1.65 -7.71
C GLY A 93 13.64 1.60 -6.23
N ARG A 94 13.81 0.39 -5.70
CA ARG A 94 14.22 0.16 -4.31
C ARG A 94 15.59 0.71 -3.99
N TYR A 95 16.57 0.47 -4.85
CA TYR A 95 17.93 0.97 -4.68
C TYR A 95 17.96 2.50 -4.66
N LEU A 96 17.27 3.15 -5.61
CA LEU A 96 17.17 4.60 -5.67
C LEU A 96 16.40 5.18 -4.49
N ALA A 97 15.28 4.56 -4.08
CA ALA A 97 14.50 4.99 -2.94
C ALA A 97 15.32 4.96 -1.64
N MET A 98 16.02 3.86 -1.39
CA MET A 98 16.90 3.71 -0.22
C MET A 98 18.10 4.67 -0.28
N ARG A 99 18.73 4.79 -1.44
CA ARG A 99 19.93 5.63 -1.62
C ARG A 99 19.60 7.12 -1.57
N LEU A 100 18.44 7.56 -2.05
CA LEU A 100 18.10 8.98 -2.17
C LEU A 100 17.26 9.50 -1.00
N TYR A 101 16.21 8.75 -0.61
CA TYR A 101 15.20 9.22 0.35
C TYR A 101 15.36 8.66 1.76
N MET A 102 16.10 7.55 1.93
CA MET A 102 16.32 6.95 3.25
C MET A 102 17.73 7.17 3.82
N LYS A 103 18.57 8.01 3.22
CA LYS A 103 19.99 8.19 3.61
C LYS A 103 20.25 8.28 5.12
N LYS A 104 19.44 9.07 5.83
CA LYS A 104 19.62 9.35 7.28
C LYS A 104 19.02 8.27 8.19
N SER A 105 18.15 7.42 7.66
CA SER A 105 17.38 6.42 8.40
C SER A 105 17.63 5.01 7.92
N LEU A 106 18.56 4.80 7.00
CA LEU A 106 18.78 3.51 6.39
C LEU A 106 19.47 2.59 7.39
N THR A 107 18.66 1.84 8.13
CA THR A 107 19.03 0.74 9.00
C THR A 107 18.42 -0.55 8.47
N LYS A 108 18.92 -1.70 8.93
CA LYS A 108 18.33 -3.00 8.53
C LYS A 108 16.86 -3.14 8.93
N GLU A 109 16.46 -2.58 10.07
CA GLU A 109 15.06 -2.64 10.53
C GLU A 109 14.16 -1.79 9.64
N ASN A 110 14.64 -0.60 9.24
CA ASN A 110 13.93 0.27 8.33
C ASN A 110 13.91 -0.27 6.89
N SER A 111 14.87 -1.12 6.49
CA SER A 111 14.79 -1.82 5.21
C SER A 111 13.78 -2.96 5.21
N LEU A 112 13.59 -3.66 6.34
CA LEU A 112 12.46 -4.59 6.49
C LEU A 112 11.13 -3.85 6.38
N MET A 113 10.99 -2.70 7.05
CA MET A 113 9.77 -1.88 6.96
C MET A 113 9.52 -1.36 5.53
N TYR A 114 10.58 -0.98 4.81
CA TYR A 114 10.46 -0.64 3.40
C TYR A 114 9.84 -1.80 2.61
N GLY A 115 10.35 -3.02 2.80
CA GLY A 115 9.83 -4.19 2.12
C GLY A 115 8.38 -4.52 2.46
N VAL A 116 7.97 -4.31 3.72
CA VAL A 116 6.56 -4.41 4.12
C VAL A 116 5.69 -3.42 3.35
N GLY A 117 6.13 -2.17 3.20
CA GLY A 117 5.39 -1.17 2.45
C GLY A 117 5.33 -1.46 0.94
N HIS A 118 6.45 -1.89 0.36
CA HIS A 118 6.55 -2.24 -1.06
C HIS A 118 5.69 -3.46 -1.40
N GLY A 119 5.94 -4.61 -0.77
CA GLY A 119 5.13 -5.81 -1.01
C GLY A 119 3.69 -5.66 -0.52
N GLY A 120 3.46 -4.78 0.46
CA GLY A 120 2.13 -4.51 0.97
C GLY A 120 1.26 -3.72 0.02
N ILE A 121 1.78 -2.63 -0.59
CA ILE A 121 1.01 -1.90 -1.59
C ILE A 121 0.78 -2.75 -2.84
N GLU A 122 1.74 -3.59 -3.20
CA GLU A 122 1.61 -4.55 -4.30
C GLU A 122 0.43 -5.49 -4.02
N ALA A 123 0.38 -6.11 -2.84
CA ALA A 123 -0.72 -6.97 -2.45
C ALA A 123 -2.07 -6.24 -2.46
N VAL A 124 -2.14 -5.02 -1.92
CA VAL A 124 -3.36 -4.20 -1.93
C VAL A 124 -3.82 -3.89 -3.35
N MET A 125 -2.91 -3.45 -4.22
CA MET A 125 -3.29 -2.94 -5.53
C MET A 125 -3.54 -4.05 -6.56
N ILE A 126 -2.74 -5.11 -6.56
CA ILE A 126 -2.88 -6.20 -7.52
C ILE A 126 -4.06 -7.12 -7.14
N VAL A 127 -4.23 -7.45 -5.85
CA VAL A 127 -5.22 -8.43 -5.39
C VAL A 127 -6.27 -7.82 -4.45
N GLY A 128 -5.87 -6.98 -3.50
CA GLY A 128 -6.79 -6.44 -2.48
C GLY A 128 -7.99 -5.69 -3.06
N MET A 129 -7.75 -4.77 -4.01
CA MET A 129 -8.81 -3.95 -4.62
C MET A 129 -9.82 -4.79 -5.40
N SER A 130 -9.34 -5.76 -6.20
CA SER A 130 -10.23 -6.64 -6.96
C SER A 130 -11.04 -7.54 -6.03
N TYR A 131 -10.48 -7.97 -4.90
CA TYR A 131 -11.20 -8.82 -3.94
C TYR A 131 -12.24 -8.06 -3.10
N ILE A 132 -12.06 -6.76 -2.84
CA ILE A 132 -13.13 -5.91 -2.30
C ILE A 132 -14.31 -5.89 -3.28
N SER A 133 -14.02 -5.62 -4.57
CA SER A 133 -15.05 -5.58 -5.62
C SER A 133 -15.76 -6.93 -5.76
N ASN A 134 -15.00 -8.03 -5.80
CA ASN A 134 -15.53 -9.39 -5.88
C ASN A 134 -16.45 -9.72 -4.70
N LEU A 135 -16.12 -9.28 -3.48
CA LEU A 135 -16.97 -9.51 -2.32
C LEU A 135 -18.30 -8.76 -2.44
N MET A 136 -18.25 -7.47 -2.80
CA MET A 136 -19.46 -6.66 -3.00
C MET A 136 -20.37 -7.27 -4.07
N VAL A 137 -19.81 -7.65 -5.21
CA VAL A 137 -20.57 -8.23 -6.32
C VAL A 137 -21.10 -9.62 -5.96
N ALA A 138 -20.31 -10.46 -5.29
CA ALA A 138 -20.76 -11.79 -4.85
C ALA A 138 -21.96 -11.71 -3.90
N LEU A 139 -21.93 -10.78 -2.93
CA LEU A 139 -23.05 -10.54 -2.03
C LEU A 139 -24.28 -10.01 -2.78
N MET A 140 -24.09 -9.07 -3.70
CA MET A 140 -25.16 -8.55 -4.55
C MET A 140 -25.82 -9.65 -5.40
N ILE A 141 -25.04 -10.54 -6.02
CA ILE A 141 -25.55 -11.67 -6.80
C ILE A 141 -26.42 -12.58 -5.93
N ASN A 142 -25.93 -12.93 -4.73
CA ASN A 142 -26.68 -13.80 -3.81
C ASN A 142 -27.96 -13.14 -3.27
N LEU A 143 -28.00 -11.80 -3.22
CA LEU A 143 -29.20 -11.02 -2.91
C LEU A 143 -30.12 -10.79 -4.13
N LYS A 144 -29.88 -11.48 -5.26
CA LYS A 144 -30.63 -11.37 -6.52
C LYS A 144 -30.58 -9.97 -7.15
N GLY A 145 -29.52 -9.20 -6.87
CA GLY A 145 -29.35 -7.85 -7.39
C GLY A 145 -28.77 -7.76 -8.81
N LEU A 146 -28.35 -8.87 -9.42
CA LEU A 146 -27.68 -8.83 -10.73
C LEU A 146 -28.59 -8.30 -11.84
N ASP A 147 -29.84 -8.73 -11.89
CA ASP A 147 -30.78 -8.27 -12.93
C ASP A 147 -30.98 -6.74 -12.86
N SER A 148 -30.98 -6.17 -11.66
CA SER A 148 -31.04 -4.72 -11.43
C SER A 148 -29.78 -3.99 -11.93
N LEU A 149 -28.60 -4.58 -11.72
CA LEU A 149 -27.34 -4.04 -12.24
C LEU A 149 -27.34 -4.01 -13.78
N LEU A 150 -27.91 -5.04 -14.41
CA LEU A 150 -27.92 -5.19 -15.87
C LEU A 150 -29.02 -4.37 -16.56
N ALA A 151 -30.09 -4.00 -15.85
CA ALA A 151 -31.29 -3.37 -16.42
C ALA A 151 -31.03 -2.01 -17.11
N GLY A 152 -29.97 -1.29 -16.73
CA GLY A 152 -29.60 0.00 -17.32
C GLY A 152 -28.60 -0.07 -18.47
N LEU A 153 -28.16 -1.28 -18.84
CA LEU A 153 -27.12 -1.50 -19.84
C LEU A 153 -27.74 -1.92 -21.18
N ASP A 154 -27.09 -1.56 -22.29
CA ASP A 154 -27.42 -2.17 -23.57
C ASP A 154 -27.07 -3.66 -23.58
N ALA A 155 -27.64 -4.41 -24.52
CA ALA A 155 -27.50 -5.87 -24.56
C ALA A 155 -26.04 -6.33 -24.66
N ALA A 156 -25.19 -5.62 -25.43
CA ALA A 156 -23.79 -6.00 -25.58
C ALA A 156 -23.01 -5.77 -24.28
N THR A 157 -23.22 -4.63 -23.63
CA THR A 157 -22.59 -4.31 -22.34
C THR A 157 -23.09 -5.23 -21.22
N ALA A 158 -24.38 -5.59 -21.21
CA ALA A 158 -24.93 -6.52 -20.23
C ALA A 158 -24.34 -7.93 -20.36
N THR A 159 -24.16 -8.43 -21.58
CA THR A 159 -23.49 -9.71 -21.84
C THR A 159 -22.03 -9.67 -21.40
N ALA A 160 -21.28 -8.64 -21.81
CA ALA A 160 -19.87 -8.49 -21.42
C ALA A 160 -19.69 -8.39 -19.89
N THR A 161 -20.57 -7.64 -19.22
CA THR A 161 -20.58 -7.54 -17.75
C THR A 161 -20.86 -8.90 -17.11
N THR A 162 -21.84 -9.64 -17.61
CA THR A 162 -22.17 -10.97 -17.09
C THR A 162 -21.01 -11.96 -17.28
N GLU A 163 -20.36 -11.94 -18.45
CA GLU A 163 -19.19 -12.77 -18.73
C GLU A 163 -18.04 -12.45 -17.77
N GLN A 164 -17.74 -11.17 -17.54
CA GLN A 164 -16.70 -10.76 -16.60
C GLN A 164 -17.01 -11.20 -15.16
N LEU A 165 -18.26 -11.06 -14.72
CA LEU A 165 -18.68 -11.44 -13.38
C LEU A 165 -18.80 -12.97 -13.22
N SER A 166 -18.91 -13.72 -14.32
CA SER A 166 -19.16 -15.16 -14.27
C SER A 166 -18.11 -15.94 -13.52
N ALA A 167 -16.87 -15.44 -13.51
CA ALA A 167 -15.78 -15.96 -12.70
C ALA A 167 -16.17 -16.21 -11.23
N LEU A 168 -17.03 -15.38 -10.64
CA LEU A 168 -17.43 -15.51 -9.23
C LEU A 168 -18.25 -16.78 -8.95
N TRP A 169 -18.93 -17.34 -9.94
CA TRP A 169 -19.74 -18.56 -9.78
C TRP A 169 -19.29 -19.74 -10.67
N THR A 170 -18.38 -19.52 -11.62
CA THR A 170 -17.84 -20.59 -12.48
C THR A 170 -16.45 -21.06 -12.05
N ILE A 171 -15.62 -20.18 -11.48
CA ILE A 171 -14.27 -20.55 -11.02
C ILE A 171 -14.36 -21.30 -9.69
N PRO A 172 -13.63 -22.43 -9.53
CA PRO A 172 -13.57 -23.15 -8.27
C PRO A 172 -13.03 -22.28 -7.13
N SER A 173 -13.65 -22.38 -5.95
CA SER A 173 -13.33 -21.55 -4.78
C SER A 173 -11.86 -21.62 -4.34
N TYR A 174 -11.16 -22.74 -4.60
CA TYR A 174 -9.76 -22.90 -4.25
C TYR A 174 -8.83 -21.91 -4.98
N GLN A 175 -9.18 -21.48 -6.19
CA GLN A 175 -8.35 -20.51 -6.92
C GLN A 175 -8.34 -19.16 -6.21
N PHE A 176 -9.48 -18.77 -5.63
CA PHE A 176 -9.58 -17.56 -4.84
C PHE A 176 -8.72 -17.60 -3.57
N PHE A 177 -8.58 -18.78 -2.95
CA PHE A 177 -7.69 -18.99 -1.79
C PHE A 177 -6.21 -18.90 -2.18
N PHE A 178 -5.82 -19.53 -3.29
CA PHE A 178 -4.43 -19.55 -3.72
C PHE A 178 -3.89 -18.16 -4.04
N ALA A 179 -4.72 -17.26 -4.58
CA ALA A 179 -4.33 -15.85 -4.74
C ALA A 179 -3.90 -15.20 -3.41
N GLY A 180 -4.55 -15.54 -2.29
CA GLY A 180 -4.12 -15.07 -0.97
C GLY A 180 -2.80 -15.69 -0.52
N VAL A 181 -2.62 -17.00 -0.74
CA VAL A 181 -1.37 -17.71 -0.42
C VAL A 181 -0.18 -17.11 -1.18
N GLU A 182 -0.37 -16.82 -2.46
CA GLU A 182 0.63 -16.18 -3.32
C GLU A 182 1.02 -14.79 -2.78
N ARG A 183 0.07 -14.00 -2.27
CA ARG A 183 0.39 -12.69 -1.68
C ARG A 183 1.24 -12.80 -0.41
N ILE A 184 1.11 -13.88 0.38
CA ILE A 184 1.97 -14.12 1.54
C ILE A 184 3.42 -14.36 1.10
N SER A 185 3.62 -15.25 0.11
CA SER A 185 4.95 -15.57 -0.40
C SER A 185 5.60 -14.36 -1.09
N ALA A 186 4.83 -13.59 -1.88
CA ALA A 186 5.29 -12.35 -2.51
C ALA A 186 5.75 -11.31 -1.46
N MET A 187 4.94 -11.04 -0.42
CA MET A 187 5.34 -10.10 0.65
C MET A 187 6.61 -10.56 1.38
N MET A 188 6.77 -11.87 1.65
CA MET A 188 7.98 -12.42 2.25
C MET A 188 9.21 -12.18 1.37
N LEU A 189 9.09 -12.38 0.06
CA LEU A 189 10.15 -12.12 -0.90
C LEU A 189 10.53 -10.63 -0.92
N GLN A 190 9.56 -9.72 -1.04
CA GLN A 190 9.81 -8.29 -1.10
C GLN A 190 10.53 -7.75 0.16
N ILE A 191 10.20 -8.30 1.34
CA ILE A 191 10.92 -8.01 2.59
C ILE A 191 12.37 -8.52 2.54
N ALA A 192 12.59 -9.73 2.04
CA ALA A 192 13.91 -10.32 1.95
C ALA A 192 14.82 -9.56 0.95
N LEU A 193 14.29 -9.24 -0.23
CA LEU A 193 14.99 -8.46 -1.26
C LEU A 193 15.32 -7.05 -0.76
N SER A 194 14.43 -6.46 0.03
CA SER A 194 14.69 -5.15 0.65
C SER A 194 15.90 -5.14 1.57
N TYR A 195 16.18 -6.24 2.28
CA TYR A 195 17.40 -6.34 3.06
C TYR A 195 18.66 -6.47 2.17
N LEU A 196 18.59 -7.20 1.05
CA LEU A 196 19.71 -7.31 0.11
C LEU A 196 20.04 -5.94 -0.52
N VAL A 197 19.04 -5.19 -0.96
CA VAL A 197 19.26 -3.86 -1.51
C VAL A 197 19.79 -2.88 -0.44
N TYR A 198 19.32 -3.01 0.81
CA TYR A 198 19.92 -2.29 1.94
C TYR A 198 21.42 -2.54 2.05
N ARG A 199 21.86 -3.80 1.98
CA ARG A 199 23.29 -4.14 2.00
C ARG A 199 24.03 -3.49 0.84
N ALA A 200 23.45 -3.48 -0.36
CA ALA A 200 24.05 -2.83 -1.52
C ALA A 200 24.28 -1.33 -1.30
N VAL A 201 23.30 -0.63 -0.74
CA VAL A 201 23.37 0.82 -0.50
C VAL A 201 24.27 1.14 0.70
N LYS A 202 24.08 0.44 1.83
CA LYS A 202 24.78 0.72 3.09
C LYS A 202 26.25 0.32 3.05
N GLU A 203 26.56 -0.83 2.46
CA GLU A 203 27.94 -1.35 2.37
C GLU A 203 28.64 -0.97 1.08
N LYS A 204 27.95 -0.29 0.15
CA LYS A 204 28.44 0.04 -1.20
C LYS A 204 28.88 -1.18 -2.02
N GLN A 205 28.33 -2.36 -1.71
CA GLN A 205 28.63 -3.62 -2.38
C GLN A 205 27.52 -3.97 -3.38
N MET A 206 27.69 -3.56 -4.64
CA MET A 206 26.68 -3.76 -5.70
C MET A 206 26.37 -5.23 -6.01
N LYS A 207 27.18 -6.18 -5.53
CA LYS A 207 26.86 -7.62 -5.62
C LYS A 207 25.50 -7.95 -4.99
N PHE A 208 25.12 -7.30 -3.89
CA PHE A 208 23.83 -7.56 -3.25
C PHE A 208 22.66 -7.04 -4.08
N TYR A 209 22.85 -5.95 -4.82
CA TYR A 209 21.87 -5.46 -5.79
C TYR A 209 21.72 -6.45 -6.95
N GLY A 210 22.83 -6.93 -7.53
CA GLY A 210 22.78 -7.94 -8.58
C GLY A 210 22.12 -9.25 -8.14
N ILE A 211 22.37 -9.68 -6.89
CA ILE A 211 21.69 -10.84 -6.30
C ILE A 211 20.18 -10.56 -6.14
N ALA A 212 19.79 -9.37 -5.67
CA ALA A 212 18.37 -9.04 -5.54
C ALA A 212 17.65 -9.08 -6.88
N VAL A 213 18.22 -8.45 -7.92
CA VAL A 213 17.68 -8.48 -9.30
C VAL A 213 17.58 -9.92 -9.81
N GLY A 214 18.65 -10.70 -9.65
CA GLY A 214 18.69 -12.07 -10.14
C GLY A 214 17.69 -13.00 -9.42
N VAL A 215 17.52 -12.85 -8.11
CA VAL A 215 16.54 -13.63 -7.34
C VAL A 215 15.12 -13.23 -7.72
N HIS A 216 14.82 -11.94 -7.82
CA HIS A 216 13.52 -11.45 -8.24
C HIS A 216 13.15 -11.99 -9.63
N PHE A 217 14.04 -11.78 -10.60
CA PHE A 217 13.91 -12.32 -11.96
C PHE A 217 13.64 -13.83 -11.96
N ALA A 218 14.43 -14.59 -11.20
CA ALA A 218 14.31 -16.04 -11.19
C ALA A 218 12.96 -16.48 -10.61
N VAL A 219 12.52 -15.89 -9.49
CA VAL A 219 11.22 -16.24 -8.88
C VAL A 219 10.08 -15.93 -9.86
N ASP A 220 10.04 -14.75 -10.45
CA ASP A 220 8.96 -14.34 -11.35
C ASP A 220 8.95 -15.15 -12.65
N ALA A 221 10.12 -15.38 -13.25
CA ALA A 221 10.22 -16.22 -14.44
C ALA A 221 9.76 -17.65 -14.15
N ILE A 222 10.16 -18.23 -13.00
CA ILE A 222 9.68 -19.55 -12.54
C ILE A 222 8.16 -19.52 -12.36
N THR A 223 7.60 -18.52 -11.69
CA THR A 223 6.15 -18.39 -11.49
C THR A 223 5.40 -18.43 -12.82
N VAL A 224 5.80 -17.59 -13.78
CA VAL A 224 5.15 -17.52 -15.09
C VAL A 224 5.30 -18.83 -15.87
N ILE A 225 6.52 -19.38 -15.94
CA ILE A 225 6.80 -20.59 -16.72
C ILE A 225 6.07 -21.80 -16.13
N LEU A 226 6.16 -22.01 -14.82
CA LEU A 226 5.50 -23.15 -14.17
C LEU A 226 3.98 -23.01 -14.21
N SER A 227 3.43 -21.80 -14.05
CA SER A 227 1.97 -21.61 -14.09
C SER A 227 1.35 -22.04 -15.42
N GLY A 228 2.02 -21.79 -16.56
CA GLY A 228 1.49 -22.22 -17.85
C GLY A 228 1.66 -23.71 -18.15
N TYR A 229 2.59 -24.42 -17.49
CA TYR A 229 2.69 -25.88 -17.59
C TYR A 229 1.78 -26.63 -16.62
N LEU A 230 1.61 -26.11 -15.40
CA LEU A 230 0.82 -26.74 -14.33
C LEU A 230 -0.68 -26.42 -14.46
N GLY A 231 -1.02 -25.31 -15.12
CA GLY A 231 -2.38 -24.83 -15.32
C GLY A 231 -3.08 -24.45 -14.01
N SER A 232 -4.39 -24.23 -14.09
CA SER A 232 -5.22 -23.74 -12.98
C SER A 232 -5.95 -24.85 -12.20
N SER A 233 -5.55 -26.11 -12.39
CA SER A 233 -6.09 -27.23 -11.62
C SER A 233 -5.65 -27.14 -10.16
N PHE A 234 -6.41 -27.75 -9.23
CA PHE A 234 -6.03 -27.75 -7.82
C PHE A 234 -4.63 -28.31 -7.58
N ALA A 235 -4.30 -29.44 -8.21
CA ALA A 235 -2.97 -30.06 -8.10
C ALA A 235 -1.88 -29.17 -8.72
N GLY A 236 -2.16 -28.52 -9.84
CA GLY A 236 -1.24 -27.59 -10.50
C GLY A 236 -0.91 -26.38 -9.65
N LEU A 237 -1.93 -25.70 -9.10
CA LEU A 237 -1.75 -24.56 -8.20
C LEU A 237 -1.07 -24.96 -6.90
N LEU A 238 -1.43 -26.11 -6.32
CA LEU A 238 -0.78 -26.61 -5.12
C LEU A 238 0.72 -26.88 -5.35
N ALA A 239 1.08 -27.45 -6.49
CA ALA A 239 2.47 -27.67 -6.87
C ALA A 239 3.22 -26.35 -7.11
N LEU A 240 2.62 -25.41 -7.85
CA LEU A 240 3.19 -24.08 -8.10
C LEU A 240 3.48 -23.36 -6.79
N GLU A 241 2.45 -23.17 -5.96
CA GLU A 241 2.57 -22.46 -4.68
C GLU A 241 3.50 -23.17 -3.71
N GLY A 242 3.51 -24.50 -3.70
CA GLY A 242 4.45 -25.29 -2.90
C GLY A 242 5.91 -25.04 -3.29
N VAL A 243 6.21 -25.01 -4.59
CA VAL A 243 7.56 -24.71 -5.10
C VAL A 243 7.95 -23.27 -4.78
N LEU A 244 7.07 -22.30 -5.04
CA LEU A 244 7.34 -20.89 -4.79
C LEU A 244 7.54 -20.61 -3.31
N LEU A 245 6.67 -21.14 -2.44
CA LEU A 245 6.79 -20.98 -1.00
C LEU A 245 8.09 -21.60 -0.47
N ALA A 246 8.46 -22.79 -0.95
CA ALA A 246 9.73 -23.41 -0.57
C ALA A 246 10.94 -22.56 -0.99
N LEU A 247 10.94 -22.05 -2.21
CA LEU A 247 11.99 -21.17 -2.73
C LEU A 247 12.10 -19.87 -1.90
N VAL A 248 10.97 -19.21 -1.64
CA VAL A 248 10.91 -17.98 -0.84
C VAL A 248 11.36 -18.25 0.60
N ILE A 249 10.95 -19.36 1.23
CA ILE A 249 11.42 -19.74 2.56
C ILE A 249 12.94 -19.89 2.58
N LEU A 250 13.53 -20.57 1.59
CA LEU A 250 14.99 -20.72 1.49
C LEU A 250 15.69 -19.37 1.35
N ILE A 251 15.15 -18.46 0.52
CA ILE A 251 15.66 -17.09 0.36
C ILE A 251 15.57 -16.35 1.70
N CYS A 252 14.42 -16.36 2.36
CA CYS A 252 14.21 -15.72 3.66
C CYS A 252 15.15 -16.29 4.73
N MET A 253 15.42 -17.60 4.73
CA MET A 253 16.37 -18.23 5.64
C MET A 253 17.79 -17.71 5.40
N LYS A 254 18.25 -17.70 4.14
CA LYS A 254 19.58 -17.15 3.79
C LYS A 254 19.68 -15.68 4.15
N VAL A 255 18.70 -14.87 3.77
CA VAL A 255 18.64 -13.44 4.12
C VAL A 255 18.63 -13.24 5.64
N SER A 256 17.88 -14.06 6.40
CA SER A 256 17.86 -14.01 7.86
C SER A 256 19.21 -14.35 8.48
N MET A 257 19.97 -15.29 7.90
CA MET A 257 21.35 -15.54 8.31
C MET A 257 22.24 -14.31 8.07
N LEU A 258 22.13 -13.68 6.89
CA LEU A 258 22.87 -12.45 6.56
C LEU A 258 22.43 -11.26 7.45
N TYR A 259 21.18 -11.22 7.88
CA TYR A 259 20.63 -10.21 8.80
C TYR A 259 21.25 -10.31 10.19
N ARG A 260 21.41 -11.54 10.68
CA ARG A 260 22.03 -11.83 11.98
C ARG A 260 23.54 -11.66 11.96
N ALA A 261 24.19 -11.97 10.84
CA ALA A 261 25.64 -11.85 10.63
C ALA A 261 26.06 -10.48 10.05
N GLU A 262 25.35 -9.40 10.38
CA GLU A 262 25.67 -8.06 9.86
C GLU A 262 27.11 -7.67 10.24
N PRO A 263 27.97 -7.22 9.30
CA PRO A 263 29.39 -6.97 9.57
C PRO A 263 29.61 -5.92 10.65
N GLU A 264 30.68 -6.07 11.45
CA GLU A 264 31.04 -5.14 12.52
C GLU A 264 31.22 -3.71 12.01
N THR A 265 31.71 -3.53 10.77
CA THR A 265 31.87 -2.21 10.14
C THR A 265 30.54 -1.46 9.98
N VAL A 266 29.45 -2.17 9.70
CA VAL A 266 28.09 -1.61 9.61
C VAL A 266 27.51 -1.37 10.99
N GLN A 267 27.81 -2.25 11.95
CA GLN A 267 27.42 -2.07 13.34
C GLN A 267 28.11 -0.87 13.98
N ALA A 268 29.39 -0.63 13.68
CA ALA A 268 30.19 0.47 14.19
C ALA A 268 29.69 1.83 13.68
N ASP A 269 29.40 1.95 12.37
CA ASP A 269 28.77 3.15 11.80
C ASP A 269 27.39 3.43 12.43
N ARG A 270 26.60 2.38 12.69
CA ARG A 270 25.34 2.51 13.42
C ARG A 270 25.54 2.99 14.85
N ARG A 271 26.50 2.42 15.61
CA ARG A 271 26.79 2.83 16.99
C ARG A 271 27.29 4.28 17.06
N ALA A 272 28.10 4.71 16.09
CA ALA A 272 28.58 6.09 16.01
C ALA A 272 27.46 7.10 15.72
N THR A 273 26.46 6.72 14.93
CA THR A 273 25.33 7.58 14.56
C THR A 273 24.13 7.50 15.52
N ALA A 274 24.03 6.43 16.33
CA ALA A 274 22.95 6.21 17.30
C ALA A 274 22.79 7.32 18.37
N PRO A 275 23.84 7.83 19.05
CA PRO A 275 23.67 8.89 20.05
C PRO A 275 23.18 10.20 19.43
N VAL A 276 23.68 10.55 18.24
CA VAL A 276 23.25 11.74 17.49
C VAL A 276 21.79 11.62 17.04
N ALA A 277 21.36 10.42 16.64
CA ALA A 277 19.97 10.16 16.26
C ALA A 277 19.02 10.24 17.48
N ALA A 278 19.41 9.67 18.62
CA ALA A 278 18.63 9.69 19.86
C ALA A 278 18.46 11.11 20.40
N GLU A 279 19.50 11.94 20.32
CA GLU A 279 19.45 13.33 20.77
C GLU A 279 18.59 14.20 19.86
N ARG A 280 18.65 13.99 18.54
CA ARG A 280 17.74 14.65 17.58
C ARG A 280 16.29 14.23 17.76
N GLU A 281 16.03 12.98 18.10
CA GLU A 281 14.67 12.48 18.34
C GLU A 281 14.09 13.04 19.65
N LYS A 282 14.91 13.15 20.70
CA LYS A 282 14.56 13.90 21.92
C LYS A 282 14.26 15.37 21.63
N GLN A 283 15.10 16.03 20.83
CA GLN A 283 14.88 17.43 20.44
C GLN A 283 13.60 17.59 19.60
N ALA A 284 13.35 16.71 18.63
CA ALA A 284 12.14 16.74 17.82
C ALA A 284 10.86 16.48 18.65
N ALA A 285 10.92 15.56 19.61
CA ALA A 285 9.82 15.31 20.55
C ALA A 285 9.57 16.51 21.47
N ALA A 286 10.63 17.16 21.95
CA ALA A 286 10.53 18.38 22.75
C ALA A 286 9.93 19.55 21.96
N VAL A 287 10.36 19.73 20.70
CA VAL A 287 9.79 20.74 19.79
C VAL A 287 8.31 20.48 19.56
N LYS A 288 7.92 19.25 19.20
CA LYS A 288 6.51 18.88 18.96
C LYS A 288 5.63 19.11 20.20
N LYS A 289 6.15 18.81 21.41
CA LYS A 289 5.48 19.08 22.68
C LYS A 289 5.29 20.59 22.89
N ASN A 290 6.33 21.39 22.69
CA ASN A 290 6.25 22.84 22.86
C ASN A 290 5.33 23.51 21.84
N THR A 291 5.32 23.06 20.58
CA THR A 291 4.39 23.58 19.57
C THR A 291 2.94 23.25 19.91
N GLY A 292 2.66 22.04 20.40
CA GLY A 292 1.32 21.65 20.86
C GLY A 292 0.82 22.50 22.04
N ILE A 293 1.71 22.79 23.00
CA ILE A 293 1.41 23.69 24.12
C ILE A 293 1.12 25.12 23.63
N ALA A 294 1.94 25.64 22.71
CA ALA A 294 1.74 26.99 22.16
C ALA A 294 0.43 27.10 21.36
N GLN A 295 0.07 26.07 20.60
CA GLN A 295 -1.20 26.01 19.87
C GLN A 295 -2.40 25.96 20.81
N ALA A 296 -2.33 25.15 21.88
CA ALA A 296 -3.37 25.10 22.90
C ALA A 296 -3.53 26.43 23.64
N ALA A 297 -2.42 27.09 24.02
CA ALA A 297 -2.46 28.40 24.67
C ALA A 297 -3.08 29.49 23.78
N ASN A 298 -2.76 29.50 22.48
CA ASN A 298 -3.38 30.43 21.53
C ASN A 298 -4.87 30.15 21.32
N ALA A 299 -5.31 28.89 21.36
CA ALA A 299 -6.72 28.54 21.28
C ALA A 299 -7.50 29.05 22.50
N VAL A 300 -6.95 28.85 23.72
CA VAL A 300 -7.56 29.37 24.96
C VAL A 300 -7.66 30.89 24.93
N LYS A 301 -6.61 31.60 24.48
CA LYS A 301 -6.63 33.08 24.37
C LYS A 301 -7.65 33.59 23.36
N ARG A 302 -7.88 32.86 22.26
CA ARG A 302 -8.94 33.19 21.28
C ARG A 302 -10.31 32.99 21.90
N MET A 303 -10.55 31.86 22.57
CA MET A 303 -11.82 31.59 23.25
C MET A 303 -12.11 32.60 24.36
N SER A 304 -11.11 33.01 25.15
CA SER A 304 -11.32 34.03 26.19
C SER A 304 -11.63 35.41 25.60
N GLY A 305 -10.97 35.80 24.51
CA GLY A 305 -11.28 37.06 23.82
C GLY A 305 -12.63 37.05 23.10
N GLU A 306 -13.07 35.89 22.61
CA GLU A 306 -14.42 35.71 22.05
C GLU A 306 -15.50 35.79 23.16
N ILE A 307 -15.22 35.26 24.35
CA ILE A 307 -16.11 35.39 25.52
C ILE A 307 -16.20 36.84 26.02
N GLU A 308 -15.07 37.53 26.18
CA GLU A 308 -15.05 38.94 26.60
C GLU A 308 -15.79 39.85 25.60
N ASN A 309 -15.62 39.60 24.29
CA ASN A 309 -16.35 40.35 23.26
C ASN A 309 -17.85 40.00 23.23
N ALA A 310 -18.23 38.76 23.54
CA ALA A 310 -19.63 38.35 23.65
C ALA A 310 -20.32 38.98 24.87
N GLU A 311 -19.68 38.97 26.04
CA GLU A 311 -20.18 39.66 27.24
C GLU A 311 -20.28 41.18 27.02
N ALA A 312 -19.30 41.81 26.35
CA ALA A 312 -19.36 43.23 26.03
C ALA A 312 -20.50 43.59 25.04
N ALA A 313 -20.81 42.69 24.10
CA ALA A 313 -21.92 42.87 23.16
C ALA A 313 -23.29 42.69 23.84
N GLU A 314 -23.40 41.79 24.81
CA GLU A 314 -24.64 41.56 25.58
C GLU A 314 -24.93 42.74 26.53
N ILE A 315 -23.90 43.31 27.18
CA ILE A 315 -24.02 44.50 28.04
C ILE A 315 -24.40 45.75 27.25
N THR A 316 -23.94 45.90 26.01
CA THR A 316 -24.31 47.04 25.16
C THR A 316 -25.72 46.90 24.57
N GLY A 317 -26.14 45.68 24.21
CA GLY A 317 -27.50 45.38 23.74
C GLY A 317 -28.60 45.60 24.78
N GLU A 318 -28.35 45.32 26.07
CA GLU A 318 -29.30 45.63 27.15
C GLU A 318 -29.44 47.15 27.39
N SER A 319 -28.42 47.95 27.07
CA SER A 319 -28.50 49.41 27.25
C SER A 319 -29.33 50.12 26.16
N GLU A 320 -29.34 49.61 24.93
CA GLU A 320 -30.09 50.20 23.82
C GLU A 320 -31.58 49.85 23.85
N MET A 321 -31.96 48.66 24.36
CA MET A 321 -33.36 48.27 24.49
C MET A 321 -34.13 49.08 25.56
N SER A 322 -33.43 49.84 26.41
CA SER A 322 -34.04 50.75 27.39
C SER A 322 -34.37 52.16 26.85
N LYS A 323 -33.96 52.50 25.62
CA LYS A 323 -34.14 53.85 25.04
C LYS A 323 -35.18 53.95 23.91
N GLU A 324 -35.68 52.85 23.38
CA GLU A 324 -36.67 52.89 22.27
C GLU A 324 -38.14 53.05 22.70
N THR A 325 -38.44 53.19 24.00
CA THR A 325 -39.83 53.40 24.46
C THR A 325 -40.22 54.87 24.65
N GLU A 326 -39.30 55.82 24.47
CA GLU A 326 -39.59 57.27 24.58
C GLU A 326 -39.14 58.00 23.31
N THR A 327 -39.92 57.95 22.22
CA THR A 327 -40.03 59.02 21.19
C THR A 327 -40.94 58.56 20.06
N ALA A 328 -42.25 58.50 20.34
CA ALA A 328 -43.27 58.37 19.31
C ALA A 328 -44.40 59.36 19.56
N THR A 329 -44.11 60.66 19.48
CA THR A 329 -45.08 61.71 19.17
C THR A 329 -44.34 62.97 18.72
N GLU A 330 -44.92 63.66 17.72
CA GLU A 330 -44.56 64.98 17.14
C GLU A 330 -43.69 64.96 15.87
N ASN A 331 -44.32 64.93 14.69
CA ASN A 331 -44.65 66.15 13.93
C ASN A 331 -45.12 65.83 12.50
N GLU A 332 -46.39 66.09 12.21
CA GLU A 332 -46.88 66.33 10.85
C GLU A 332 -47.59 67.70 10.81
N THR A 333 -46.95 68.65 10.13
CA THR A 333 -47.48 69.86 9.45
C THR A 333 -46.23 70.69 9.11
N LYS A 334 -46.01 71.29 7.94
CA LYS A 334 -46.80 71.77 6.80
C LYS A 334 -45.78 72.05 5.69
N ASP A 335 -46.20 72.08 4.43
CA ASP A 335 -45.96 73.24 3.56
C ASP A 335 -46.81 73.14 2.29
N GLY A 336 -47.31 74.29 1.85
CA GLY A 336 -48.07 74.46 0.63
C GLY A 336 -47.40 75.46 -0.29
N GLU A 337 -47.49 75.19 -1.59
CA GLU A 337 -47.73 76.11 -2.71
C GLU A 337 -48.40 75.30 -3.82
#